data_AF-A0A2G1YHN5-F1
#
_entry.id   AF-A0A2G1YHN5-F1
#
_cell.length_a   1.000
_cell.length_b   1.000
_cell.length_c   1.000
_cell.angle_alpha   90.00
_cell.angle_beta   90.00
_cell.angle_gamma   90.00
#
_symmetry.space_group_name_H-M   'P 1'
#
loop_
_entity.id
_entity.type
_entity.pdbx_description
1 polymer ?
#
loop_
_entity_poly.entity_id
_entity_poly.type
_entity_poly.pdbx_seq_one_letter_code
_entity_poly.pdbx_strand_id
1 'polypeptide(L)' 'MAKVTIDGREYDSDNLSEDAKQQLANVQICEQQVQRLQREIAITQTARQAYIGALKEALPTDS' A
#
# COMPACT_ATOMS: atom_id res chain seq x y z
N MET A 1 15.67 -21.99 11.37
CA MET A 1 15.85 -20.59 11.79
C MET A 1 15.26 -19.73 10.69
N ALA A 2 14.03 -19.24 10.89
CA ALA A 2 13.43 -18.31 9.94
C ALA A 2 14.13 -16.96 10.12
N LYS A 3 14.53 -16.32 9.02
CA LYS A 3 15.18 -15.01 9.09
C LYS A 3 14.17 -13.94 8.73
N VAL A 4 14.16 -12.86 9.52
CA VAL A 4 13.34 -11.68 9.27
C VAL A 4 14.25 -10.48 9.08
N THR A 5 14.01 -9.71 8.01
CA THR A 5 14.79 -8.52 7.72
C THR A 5 14.03 -7.31 8.22
N ILE A 6 14.64 -6.54 9.12
CA ILE A 6 14.10 -5.30 9.67
C ILE A 6 15.15 -4.21 9.43
N ASP A 7 14.76 -3.11 8.78
CA ASP A 7 15.67 -2.01 8.40
C ASP A 7 16.95 -2.46 7.66
N GLY A 8 16.83 -3.50 6.81
CA GLY A 8 17.96 -4.04 6.05
C GLY A 8 18.94 -4.89 6.86
N ARG A 9 18.64 -5.19 8.13
CA ARG A 9 19.39 -6.15 8.95
C ARG A 9 18.61 -7.46 9.08
N GLU A 10 19.29 -8.57 8.85
CA GLU A 10 18.75 -9.90 9.10
C GLU A 10 18.78 -10.21 10.60
N TYR A 11 17.65 -10.63 11.13
CA TYR A 11 17.48 -11.16 12.47
C TYR A 11 17.03 -12.61 12.37
N ASP A 12 17.57 -13.45 13.26
CA ASP A 12 17.01 -14.76 13.48
C ASP A 12 15.69 -14.62 14.25
N SER A 13 14.58 -15.07 13.67
CA SER A 13 13.26 -14.99 14.29
C SER A 13 13.20 -15.72 15.62
N ASP A 14 14.05 -16.75 15.78
CA ASP A 14 14.07 -17.59 16.97
C ASP A 14 14.74 -16.85 18.15
N ASN A 15 15.56 -15.83 17.87
CA ASN A 15 16.22 -14.98 18.86
C ASN A 15 15.45 -13.70 19.20
N LEU A 16 14.30 -13.46 18.58
CA LEU A 16 13.45 -12.33 18.91
C LEU A 16 12.69 -12.58 20.22
N SER A 17 12.54 -11.54 21.05
CA SER A 17 11.62 -11.59 22.18
C SER A 17 10.18 -11.71 21.70
N GLU A 18 9.29 -12.21 22.57
CA GLU A 18 7.86 -12.30 22.24
C GLU A 18 7.27 -10.91 21.91
N ASP A 19 7.67 -9.86 22.63
CA ASP A 19 7.29 -8.49 22.32
C ASP A 19 7.74 -8.07 20.91
N ALA A 20 8.98 -8.42 20.51
CA ALA A 20 9.49 -8.09 19.18
C ALA A 20 8.74 -8.84 18.07
N LYS A 21 8.39 -10.11 18.28
CA LYS A 21 7.55 -10.88 17.35
C LYS A 21 6.16 -10.27 17.22
N GLN A 22 5.55 -9.83 18.32
CA GLN A 22 4.24 -9.18 18.29
C GLN A 22 4.27 -7.86 17.53
N GLN A 23 5.30 -7.03 17.74
CA GLN A 23 5.43 -5.79 16.99
C GLN A 23 5.71 -6.03 15.51
N LEU A 24 6.51 -7.04 15.16
CA LEU A 24 6.73 -7.44 13.77
C LEU A 24 5.41 -7.82 13.07
N ALA A 25 4.56 -8.61 13.74
CA ALA A 25 3.24 -8.96 13.22
C ALA A 25 2.37 -7.70 12.99
N ASN A 26 2.38 -6.76 13.92
CA ASN A 26 1.66 -5.49 13.78
C ASN A 26 2.17 -4.68 12.57
N VAL A 27 3.50 -4.60 12.38
CA VAL A 27 4.12 -3.93 11.22
C VAL A 27 3.67 -4.58 9.91
N GLN A 28 3.72 -5.91 9.82
CA GLN A 28 3.29 -6.64 8.61
C GLN A 28 1.82 -6.37 8.28
N ILE A 29 0.95 -6.30 9.29
CA ILE A 29 -0.45 -5.93 9.11
C ILE A 29 -0.56 -4.50 8.56
N CYS A 30 0.16 -3.54 9.15
CA CYS A 30 0.18 -2.17 8.66
C CYS A 30 0.66 -2.07 7.21
N GLU A 31 1.71 -2.80 6.83
CA GLU A 31 2.23 -2.83 5.46
C GLU A 31 1.19 -3.37 4.46
N GLN A 32 0.50 -4.46 4.81
CA GLN A 32 -0.59 -5.00 3.98
C GLN A 32 -1.70 -3.97 3.77
N GLN A 33 -2.04 -3.21 4.82
CA GLN A 33 -3.04 -2.15 4.75
C GLN A 33 -2.58 -0.98 3.88
N VAL A 34 -1.32 -0.56 3.98
CA VAL A 34 -0.72 0.46 3.10
C VAL A 34 -0.79 0.02 1.64
N GLN A 35 -0.39 -1.21 1.33
CA GLN A 35 -0.47 -1.74 -0.03
C GLN A 35 -1.91 -1.79 -0.55
N ARG A 36 -2.88 -2.13 0.31
CA ARG A 36 -4.30 -2.09 -0.04
C ARG A 36 -4.74 -0.68 -0.39
N LEU A 37 -4.42 0.31 0.44
CA LEU A 37 -4.78 1.72 0.19
C LEU A 37 -4.14 2.23 -1.11
N GLN A 38 -2.89 1.86 -1.40
CA GLN A 38 -2.24 2.22 -2.67
C GLN A 38 -2.98 1.65 -3.88
N ARG A 39 -3.50 0.42 -3.81
CA ARG A 39 -4.34 -0.15 -4.87
C ARG A 39 -5.64 0.62 -5.05
N GLU A 40 -6.34 0.96 -3.97
CA GLU A 40 -7.57 1.76 -4.01
C GLU A 40 -7.32 3.15 -4.62
N ILE A 41 -6.18 3.78 -4.28
CA ILE A 41 -5.77 5.05 -4.86
C ILE A 41 -5.58 4.91 -6.38
N ALA A 42 -4.87 3.88 -6.83
CA ALA A 42 -4.62 3.66 -8.26
C ALA A 42 -5.92 3.43 -9.06
N ILE A 43 -6.85 2.64 -8.51
CA ILE A 43 -8.19 2.43 -9.08
C ILE A 43 -8.93 3.76 -9.17
N THR A 44 -8.96 4.52 -8.07
CA THR A 44 -9.65 5.81 -8.00
C THR A 44 -9.08 6.84 -8.98
N GLN A 45 -7.76 6.91 -9.10
CA GLN A 45 -7.07 7.79 -10.05
C GLN A 45 -7.44 7.45 -11.50
N THR A 46 -7.51 6.16 -11.83
CA THR A 46 -7.92 5.68 -13.15
C THR A 46 -9.35 6.10 -13.47
N ALA A 47 -10.29 5.86 -12.55
CA ALA A 47 -11.69 6.27 -12.70
C ALA A 47 -11.83 7.79 -12.86
N ARG A 48 -11.12 8.57 -12.04
CA ARG A 48 -11.08 10.04 -12.13
C ARG A 48 -10.63 10.50 -13.51
N GLN A 49 -9.59 9.89 -14.08
CA GLN A 49 -9.09 10.26 -15.39
C GLN A 49 -10.12 9.95 -16.50
N ALA A 50 -10.81 8.81 -16.40
CA ALA A 50 -11.90 8.46 -17.33
C ALA A 50 -13.04 9.49 -17.25
N TYR A 51 -13.46 9.88 -16.05
CA TYR A 51 -14.50 10.90 -15.87
C TYR A 51 -14.09 12.28 -16.37
N ILE A 52 -12.81 12.66 -16.24
CA ILE A 52 -12.30 13.90 -16.84
C ILE A 52 -12.38 13.84 -18.37
N GLY A 53 -12.07 12.69 -18.98
CA GLY A 53 -12.21 12.49 -20.42
C GLY A 53 -13.66 12.69 -20.87
N ALA A 54 -14.59 11.97 -20.25
CA ALA A 54 -16.01 12.09 -20.54
C ALA A 54 -16.55 13.52 -20.32
N LEU A 55 -16.09 14.20 -19.27
CA LEU A 55 -16.45 15.59 -19.02
C LEU A 55 -15.99 16.50 -20.16
N LYS A 56 -14.74 16.35 -20.63
CA LYS A 56 -14.21 17.16 -21.73
C LYS A 56 -15.02 16.98 -23.02
N GLU A 57 -15.47 15.77 -23.30
CA GLU A 57 -16.33 15.47 -24.46
C GLU A 57 -17.74 16.08 -24.32
N ALA A 58 -18.24 16.20 -23.09
CA ALA A 58 -19.55 16.78 -22.81
C ALA A 58 -19.54 18.32 -22.71
N LEU A 59 -18.38 18.95 -22.59
CA LEU A 59 -18.27 20.41 -22.55
C LEU A 59 -18.54 21.00 -23.94
N PRO A 60 -19.27 22.12 -24.03
CA PRO A 60 -19.48 22.81 -25.28
C PRO A 60 -18.14 23.21 -25.89
N THR A 61 -17.97 22.96 -27.19
CA THR A 61 -16.82 23.43 -27.94
C THR A 61 -17.03 24.93 -28.17
N ASP A 62 -16.23 25.78 -27.54
CA ASP A 62 -16.24 27.21 -27.85
C ASP A 62 -16.04 27.37 -29.37
N SER A 63 -17.03 28.00 -30.01
CA SER A 63 -17.04 28.33 -31.44
C SER A 63 -16.36 29.68 -31.67
#